data_AF-A0A4Q3TTV4-F1
#
_entry.id   AF-A0A4Q3TTV4-F1
#
_cell.length_a   1.000
_cell.length_b   1.000
_cell.length_c   1.000
_cell.angle_alpha   90.00
_cell.angle_beta   90.00
_cell.angle_gamma   90.00
#
_symmetry.space_group_name_H-M   'P 1'
#
loop_
_entity.id
_entity.type
_entity.pdbx_description
1 polymer ?
#
loop_
_entity_poly.entity_id
_entity_poly.type
_entity_poly.pdbx_seq_one_letter_code
_entity_poly.pdbx_strand_id
1 'polypeptide(L)'
;MGIGLFDLVATATLNAQGRIVEANPLMAPVLARGELAFVSVKGATLVLAGVLLIRARQKDPAGVERACLVGSGVYALAMMLTVCLS
;
A
#
# COMPACT_ATOMS: atom_id res chain seq x y z
N MET A 1 7.65 -3.14 3.88
CA MET A 1 6.35 -3.46 4.50
C MET A 1 5.80 -2.34 5.38
N GLY A 2 6.62 -1.65 6.19
CA GLY A 2 6.14 -0.57 7.07
C GLY A 2 5.38 0.54 6.35
N ILE A 3 5.82 0.95 5.16
CA ILE A 3 5.16 1.99 4.35
C ILE A 3 3.73 1.59 3.96
N GLY A 4 3.53 0.37 3.47
CA GLY A 4 2.19 -0.10 3.08
C GLY A 4 1.26 -0.31 4.28
N LEU A 5 1.81 -0.70 5.43
CA LEU A 5 1.02 -0.82 6.67
C LEU A 5 0.60 0.56 7.20
N PHE A 6 1.51 1.54 7.15
CA PHE A 6 1.23 2.92 7.49
C PHE A 6 0.19 3.52 6.52
N ASP A 7 0.33 3.27 5.22
CA ASP A 7 -0.66 3.69 4.22
C ASP A 7 -2.03 3.05 4.47
N LEU A 8 -2.08 1.77 4.86
CA LEU A 8 -3.32 1.09 5.22
C LEU A 8 -3.99 1.72 6.46
N VAL A 9 -3.23 1.99 7.51
CA VAL A 9 -3.73 2.65 8.73
C VAL A 9 -4.17 4.08 8.42
N ALA A 10 -3.36 4.87 7.72
CA ALA A 10 -3.69 6.23 7.33
C ALA A 10 -4.95 6.27 6.47
N THR A 11 -5.07 5.38 5.48
CA THR A 11 -6.28 5.29 4.64
C THR A 11 -7.49 4.89 5.47
N ALA A 12 -7.37 3.89 6.36
CA ALA A 12 -8.49 3.47 7.20
C ALA A 12 -8.94 4.58 8.18
N THR A 13 -8.00 5.29 8.80
CA THR A 13 -8.31 6.38 9.73
C THR A 13 -8.91 7.59 9.03
N LEU A 14 -8.37 7.99 7.88
CA LEU A 14 -8.87 9.12 7.09
C LEU A 14 -10.22 8.78 6.40
N ASN A 15 -10.44 7.51 6.03
CA ASN A 15 -11.71 7.06 5.49
C ASN A 15 -12.82 7.04 6.55
N ALA A 16 -12.52 6.59 7.77
CA ALA A 16 -13.46 6.63 8.90
C ALA A 16 -13.88 8.07 9.26
N GLN A 17 -13.08 9.07 8.89
CA GLN A 17 -13.39 10.49 9.05
C GLN A 17 -14.18 11.09 7.87
N GLY A 18 -14.55 10.29 6.86
CA GLY A 18 -15.29 10.72 5.67
C GLY A 18 -14.50 11.65 4.75
N ARG A 19 -13.15 11.66 4.84
CA ARG A 19 -12.29 12.60 4.11
C ARG A 19 -11.58 12.01 2.89
N ILE A 20 -11.83 10.75 2.55
CA ILE A 20 -11.23 10.11 1.37
C ILE A 20 -12.29 9.89 0.29
N VAL A 21 -12.14 10.63 -0.81
CA VAL A 21 -12.63 10.21 -2.12
C VAL A 21 -11.49 9.43 -2.76
N GLU A 22 -11.67 8.12 -2.92
CA GLU A 22 -10.61 7.26 -3.43
C GLU A 22 -10.36 7.56 -4.91
N ALA A 23 -9.22 8.19 -5.22
CA ALA A 23 -8.82 8.55 -6.59
C ALA A 23 -8.46 7.32 -7.47
N ASN A 24 -8.47 6.11 -6.89
CA ASN A 24 -8.17 4.87 -7.60
C ASN A 24 -9.45 4.21 -8.11
N PRO A 25 -9.74 4.23 -9.43
CA PRO A 25 -10.97 3.70 -10.01
C PRO A 25 -11.16 2.19 -9.78
N LEU A 26 -10.09 1.44 -9.49
CA LEU A 26 -10.16 0.01 -9.15
C LEU A 26 -10.59 -0.28 -7.71
N MET A 27 -10.30 0.64 -6.77
CA MET A 27 -10.65 0.47 -5.35
C MET A 27 -12.01 1.13 -5.00
N ALA A 28 -12.43 2.12 -5.78
CA ALA A 28 -13.73 2.78 -5.64
C ALA A 28 -14.95 1.83 -5.43
N PRO A 29 -15.13 0.73 -6.20
CA PRO A 29 -16.26 -0.19 -5.98
C PRO A 29 -16.09 -1.07 -4.73
N VAL A 30 -14.87 -1.25 -4.23
CA VAL A 30 -14.59 -2.01 -2.99
C VAL A 30 -14.92 -1.15 -1.77
N LEU A 31 -14.57 0.13 -1.82
CA LEU A 31 -14.92 1.10 -0.77
C LEU A 31 -16.44 1.31 -0.67
N ALA A 32 -17.14 1.32 -1.82
CA ALA A 32 -18.60 1.39 -1.88
C ALA A 32 -19.32 0.19 -1.23
N ARG A 33 -18.65 -0.96 -1.06
CA ARG A 33 -19.18 -2.14 -0.35
C ARG A 33 -18.95 -2.10 1.17
N GLY A 34 -18.17 -1.14 1.65
CA GLY A 34 -17.94 -0.90 3.08
C GLY A 34 -16.46 -0.92 3.47
N GLU A 35 -16.14 -0.18 4.53
CA GLU A 35 -14.76 0.01 5.02
C GLU A 35 -14.07 -1.31 5.37
N LEU A 36 -14.80 -2.27 5.94
CA LEU A 36 -14.31 -3.60 6.27
C LEU A 36 -13.87 -4.39 5.02
N ALA A 37 -14.56 -4.24 3.89
CA ALA A 37 -14.18 -4.88 2.63
C ALA A 37 -12.88 -4.28 2.08
N PHE A 38 -12.74 -2.96 2.17
CA PHE A 38 -11.52 -2.28 1.77
C PHE A 38 -10.32 -2.67 2.63
N VAL A 39 -10.46 -2.60 3.96
CA VAL A 39 -9.38 -2.95 4.91
C VAL A 39 -9.00 -4.42 4.78
N SER A 40 -9.96 -5.32 4.61
CA SER A 40 -9.68 -6.76 4.45
C SER A 40 -8.97 -7.08 3.14
N VAL A 41 -9.39 -6.49 2.01
CA VAL A 41 -8.70 -6.67 0.72
C VAL A 41 -7.29 -6.10 0.77
N LYS A 42 -7.14 -4.85 1.23
CA LYS A 42 -5.84 -4.16 1.31
C LYS A 42 -4.90 -4.88 2.30
N GLY A 43 -5.44 -5.35 3.43
CA GLY A 43 -4.74 -6.17 4.41
C GLY A 43 -4.31 -7.53 3.86
N ALA A 44 -5.21 -8.23 3.14
CA ALA A 44 -4.89 -9.50 2.50
C ALA A 44 -3.79 -9.35 1.46
N THR A 45 -3.81 -8.29 0.63
CA THR A 45 -2.72 -8.01 -0.31
C THR A 45 -1.38 -7.75 0.38
N LEU A 46 -1.38 -7.04 1.51
CA LEU A 46 -0.18 -6.80 2.31
C LEU A 46 0.39 -8.09 2.90
N VAL A 47 -0.48 -8.93 3.48
CA VAL A 47 -0.07 -10.25 4.00
C VAL A 47 0.48 -11.12 2.88
N LEU A 48 -0.20 -11.19 1.73
CA LEU A 48 0.24 -11.97 0.59
C LEU A 48 1.60 -11.50 0.06
N ALA A 49 1.77 -10.18 -0.09
CA ALA A 49 3.05 -9.58 -0.50
C ALA A 49 4.16 -9.87 0.51
N GLY A 50 3.87 -9.84 1.82
CA GLY A 50 4.81 -10.20 2.88
C GLY A 50 5.25 -11.65 2.82
N VAL A 51 4.30 -12.58 2.66
CA VAL A 51 4.59 -14.01 2.52
C VAL A 51 5.43 -14.28 1.26
N LEU A 52 5.08 -13.66 0.13
CA LEU A 52 5.85 -13.77 -1.11
C LEU A 52 7.27 -13.22 -0.96
N LEU A 53 7.45 -12.08 -0.29
CA LEU A 53 8.77 -11.51 -0.02
C LEU A 53 9.62 -12.39 0.89
N ILE A 54 9.04 -12.96 1.95
CA ILE A 54 9.75 -13.88 2.86
C ILE A 54 10.20 -15.13 2.08
N ARG A 55 9.31 -15.69 1.25
CA ARG A 55 9.61 -16.88 0.45
C ARG A 55 10.61 -16.59 -0.68
N ALA A 56 10.54 -15.41 -1.28
CA ALA A 56 11.49 -14.96 -2.29
C ALA A 56 12.88 -14.70 -1.67
N ARG A 57 12.94 -14.15 -0.44
CA ARG A 57 14.19 -13.87 0.27
C ARG A 57 14.99 -15.14 0.57
N GLN A 58 14.33 -16.28 0.72
CA GLN A 58 14.99 -17.58 0.87
C GLN A 58 15.70 -18.06 -0.40
N LYS A 59 15.28 -17.59 -1.58
CA LYS A 59 15.90 -17.93 -2.88
C LYS A 59 16.90 -16.89 -3.34
N ASP A 60 16.60 -15.61 -3.17
CA ASP A 60 17.47 -14.49 -3.57
C ASP A 60 17.29 -13.30 -2.62
N PRO A 61 18.07 -13.23 -1.53
CA PRO A 61 17.95 -12.13 -0.57
C PRO A 61 18.38 -10.78 -1.17
N ALA A 62 19.37 -10.78 -2.07
CA ALA A 62 19.88 -9.55 -2.68
C ALA A 62 18.90 -8.96 -3.70
N GLY A 63 18.22 -9.80 -4.48
CA GLY A 63 17.15 -9.38 -5.38
C GLY A 63 15.97 -8.77 -4.62
N VAL A 64 15.59 -9.37 -3.49
CA VAL A 64 14.51 -8.83 -2.63
C VAL A 64 14.89 -7.48 -2.02
N GLU A 65 16.14 -7.32 -1.58
CA GLU A 65 16.62 -6.05 -1.00
C GLU A 65 16.63 -4.93 -2.04
N ARG A 66 17.13 -5.21 -3.25
CA ARG A 66 17.08 -4.25 -4.37
C ARG A 66 15.65 -3.90 -4.77
N ALA A 67 14.76 -4.90 -4.85
CA ALA A 67 13.36 -4.66 -5.15
C ALA A 67 12.68 -3.79 -4.06
N CYS A 68 13.02 -4.01 -2.78
CA CYS A 68 12.53 -3.18 -1.68
C CYS A 68 13.08 -1.75 -1.75
N LEU A 69 14.36 -1.57 -2.07
CA LEU A 69 14.99 -0.26 -2.25
C LEU A 69 14.37 0.51 -3.41
N VAL A 70 14.23 -0.12 -4.57
CA VAL A 70 13.59 0.48 -5.75
C VAL A 70 12.13 0.82 -5.45
N GLY A 71 11.38 -0.11 -4.85
CA GLY A 71 9.99 0.13 -4.48
C GLY A 71 9.83 1.28 -3.49
N SER A 72 10.70 1.38 -2.49
CA SER A 72 10.69 2.48 -1.51
C SER A 72 11.09 3.81 -2.16
N GLY A 73 12.08 3.79 -3.08
CA GLY A 73 12.51 4.97 -3.83
C GLY A 73 11.42 5.51 -4.76
N VAL A 74 10.70 4.64 -5.48
CA VAL A 74 9.55 5.03 -6.31
C VAL A 74 8.44 5.63 -5.46
N TYR A 75 8.17 5.07 -4.29
CA TYR A 75 7.17 5.62 -3.37
C TYR A 75 7.55 7.02 -2.88
N ALA A 76 8.80 7.21 -2.44
CA ALA A 76 9.30 8.52 -2.01
C ALA A 76 9.27 9.56 -3.14
N LEU A 77 9.64 9.15 -4.36
CA LEU A 77 9.58 10.00 -5.55
C LEU A 77 8.14 10.41 -5.89
N ALA A 78 7.20 9.46 -5.88
CA ALA A 78 5.78 9.75 -6.09
C ALA A 78 5.25 10.72 -5.02
N MET A 79 5.66 10.54 -3.77
CA MET A 79 5.30 11.45 -2.69
C MET A 79 5.87 12.86 -2.90
N MET A 80 7.17 12.99 -3.25
CA MET A 80 7.79 14.28 -3.58
C MET A 80 7.09 14.98 -4.74
N LEU A 81 6.78 14.24 -5.81
CA LEU A 81 6.05 14.80 -6.96
C LEU A 81 4.67 15.33 -6.55
N THR A 82 3.95 14.59 -5.71
CA THR A 82 2.62 15.01 -5.22
C THR A 82 2.70 16.27 -4.37
N VAL A 83 3.72 16.39 -3.50
CA VAL A 83 3.93 17.58 -2.65
C VAL A 83 4.39 18.80 -3.45
N CYS A 84 5.25 18.64 -4.47
CA CYS A 84 5.69 19.74 -5.32
C CYS A 84 4.60 20.26 -6.29
N LEU A 85 3.57 19.45 -6.58
CA LEU A 85 2.47 19.78 -7.49
C LEU A 85 1.19 20.27 -6.78
N SER A 86 1.18 20.29 -5.44
CA SER A 86 0.06 20.77 -4.61
C SER A 86 0.36 22.16 -4.03
#